data_AF-A0A661PJI1-F1
#
_entry.id   AF-A0A661PJI1-F1
#
_cell.length_a   1.000
_cell.length_b   1.000
_cell.length_c   1.000
_cell.angle_alpha   90.00
_cell.angle_beta   90.00
_cell.angle_gamma   90.00
#
_symmetry.space_group_name_H-M   'P 1'
#
loop_
_entity.id
_entity.type
_entity.pdbx_description
1 polymer ?
#
loop_
_entity_poly.entity_id
_entity_poly.type
_entity_poly.pdbx_seq_one_letter_code
_entity_poly.pdbx_strand_id
1 'polypeptide(L)'
;MARKSTVGFSGALQLAVAVVALTLGDGCLHSLGCGGDHSRLEKTETTTTNSGGAGGAGGSAGGTGGATSTSSGTGGVIEPPLPTKLSLVNGIVDHDATRHCFLPYPDSTGSGALPWPGVEGLPYARGASIDPIATVVPGGDVELFVVGGALAQTGGEACVDLVASPPQGVEVRSLGVLSAGVFDEQKSLLLVTTGCLGGPGHADQDLQEMVCGLGYSEQTPNASLVAGFMSRLTEADKLPMQFVHASQALGDAIMRLRPGVDGAIAQYIVPQWSHGAIAPFPPYLALAKADLFDLATTQLEVYLPIEPDPISAVPWSEAFAGSLLPIGEVSDGTGLVFVAVGPSPSVAAGSWWNGFSYAVLAADP
;
A
#
# COMPACT_ATOMS: atom_id res chain seq x y z
N MET A 1 -4.39 25.83 45.11
CA MET A 1 -5.73 25.39 45.53
C MET A 1 -6.37 24.66 44.37
N ALA A 2 -6.51 23.34 44.50
CA ALA A 2 -7.04 22.45 43.48
C ALA A 2 -8.57 22.45 43.49
N ARG A 3 -9.20 22.38 42.32
CA ARG A 3 -10.56 21.84 42.16
C ARG A 3 -10.58 20.93 40.94
N LYS A 4 -10.51 19.63 41.21
CA LYS A 4 -10.87 18.52 40.33
C LYS A 4 -12.40 18.43 40.35
N SER A 5 -13.05 18.51 39.19
CA SER A 5 -14.48 18.22 39.05
C SER A 5 -14.61 16.88 38.34
N THR A 6 -15.13 15.89 39.06
CA THR A 6 -15.41 14.54 38.55
C THR A 6 -16.92 14.46 38.32
N VAL A 7 -17.34 14.27 37.07
CA VAL A 7 -18.75 13.95 36.75
C VAL A 7 -18.78 12.51 36.31
N GLY A 8 -19.39 11.65 37.13
CA GLY A 8 -19.68 10.27 36.82
C GLY A 8 -21.01 10.15 36.09
N PHE A 9 -21.01 9.42 34.98
CA PHE A 9 -22.24 8.89 34.36
C PHE A 9 -22.19 7.37 34.45
N SER A 10 -23.10 6.81 35.24
CA SER A 10 -23.38 5.39 35.32
C SER A 10 -24.69 5.16 34.60
N GLY A 11 -24.66 4.40 33.50
CA GLY A 11 -25.82 4.05 32.70
C GLY A 11 -25.59 2.67 32.08
N ALA A 12 -25.89 1.62 32.85
CA ALA A 12 -25.88 0.25 32.36
C ALA A 12 -27.15 0.01 31.54
N LEU A 13 -26.99 -0.13 30.22
CA LEU A 13 -28.03 -0.66 29.33
C LEU A 13 -27.65 -2.11 28.98
N GLN A 14 -28.28 -3.07 29.64
CA GLN A 14 -28.17 -4.49 29.29
C GLN A 14 -28.99 -4.75 28.03
N LEU A 15 -28.30 -4.97 26.90
CA LEU A 15 -28.91 -5.50 25.68
C LEU A 15 -28.77 -7.03 25.71
N ALA A 16 -29.90 -7.72 25.87
CA ALA A 16 -29.96 -9.18 25.73
C ALA A 16 -29.97 -9.53 24.23
N VAL A 17 -28.88 -10.11 23.73
CA VAL A 17 -28.83 -10.69 22.38
C VAL A 17 -29.21 -12.16 22.47
N ALA A 18 -30.31 -12.53 21.83
CA ALA A 18 -30.73 -13.91 21.67
C ALA A 18 -29.89 -14.57 20.57
N VAL A 19 -29.08 -15.57 20.96
CA VAL A 19 -28.33 -16.43 20.04
C VAL A 19 -29.30 -17.47 19.48
N VAL A 20 -29.62 -17.36 18.19
CA VAL A 20 -30.27 -18.44 17.43
C VAL A 20 -29.17 -19.33 16.86
N ALA A 21 -28.99 -20.49 17.46
CA ALA A 21 -28.12 -21.54 16.94
C ALA A 21 -28.82 -22.24 15.76
N LEU A 22 -28.33 -22.00 14.55
CA LEU A 22 -28.66 -22.80 13.36
C LEU A 22 -27.56 -23.86 13.18
N THR A 23 -27.87 -25.09 13.59
CA THR A 23 -27.04 -26.27 13.30
C THR A 23 -27.29 -26.71 11.85
N LEU A 24 -26.33 -26.48 10.97
CA LEU A 24 -26.13 -27.17 9.69
C LEU A 24 -24.75 -27.83 9.85
N GLY A 25 -24.63 -29.14 9.98
CA GLY A 25 -24.89 -30.10 8.93
C GLY A 25 -23.55 -30.51 8.34
N ASP A 26 -22.92 -31.53 8.94
CA ASP A 26 -21.65 -32.13 8.49
C ASP A 26 -21.72 -32.56 7.02
N GLY A 27 -20.93 -31.90 6.18
CA GLY A 27 -20.75 -32.24 4.77
C GLY A 27 -19.26 -32.29 4.43
N CYS A 28 -18.77 -33.49 4.13
CA CYS A 28 -17.41 -33.77 3.65
C CYS A 28 -17.01 -32.84 2.49
N LEU A 29 -16.01 -31.99 2.69
CA LEU A 29 -15.30 -31.31 1.61
C LEU A 29 -13.98 -32.02 1.32
N HIS A 30 -13.93 -32.61 0.13
CA HIS A 30 -12.75 -33.18 -0.46
C HIS A 30 -11.71 -32.09 -0.76
N SER A 31 -10.46 -32.41 -0.48
CA SER A 31 -9.26 -31.73 -0.95
C SER A 31 -9.33 -31.52 -2.47
N LEU A 32 -9.48 -30.26 -2.89
CA LEU A 32 -9.17 -29.82 -4.24
C LEU A 32 -7.77 -29.19 -4.19
N GLY A 33 -6.76 -30.01 -4.49
CA GLY A 33 -5.41 -29.51 -4.75
C GLY A 33 -5.40 -28.69 -6.02
N CYS A 34 -5.11 -27.40 -5.92
CA CYS A 34 -4.77 -26.55 -7.04
C CYS A 34 -3.36 -26.92 -7.54
N GLY A 35 -3.28 -27.89 -8.45
CA GLY A 35 -2.09 -28.07 -9.30
C GLY A 35 -2.06 -26.98 -10.36
N GLY A 36 -1.45 -25.83 -10.03
CA GLY A 36 -1.25 -24.72 -10.95
C GLY A 36 -0.09 -25.02 -11.90
N ASP A 37 -0.41 -25.21 -13.18
CA ASP A 37 0.56 -25.27 -14.26
C ASP A 37 1.01 -23.84 -14.61
N HIS A 38 2.23 -23.47 -14.20
CA HIS A 38 2.80 -22.13 -14.39
C HIS A 38 3.25 -21.85 -15.84
N SER A 39 3.14 -22.82 -16.74
CA SER A 39 3.52 -22.67 -18.17
C SER A 39 2.63 -21.71 -18.96
N ARG A 40 1.49 -21.26 -18.41
CA ARG A 40 0.56 -20.35 -19.08
C ARG A 40 0.90 -18.86 -18.98
N LEU A 41 2.00 -18.50 -18.30
CA LEU A 41 2.50 -17.12 -18.24
C LEU A 41 3.67 -16.86 -19.20
N GLU A 42 4.08 -17.85 -20.01
CA GLU A 42 5.12 -17.63 -21.01
C GLU A 42 4.64 -16.62 -22.08
N LYS A 43 5.43 -15.54 -22.21
CA LYS A 43 5.21 -14.45 -23.15
C LYS A 43 5.31 -14.99 -24.58
N THR A 44 4.16 -15.18 -25.23
CA THR A 44 4.14 -15.51 -26.67
C THR A 44 4.63 -14.28 -27.44
N GLU A 45 5.75 -14.39 -28.14
CA GLU A 45 6.26 -13.34 -29.04
C GLU A 45 5.26 -13.12 -30.18
N THR A 46 4.34 -12.17 -30.03
CA THR A 46 3.50 -11.72 -31.15
C THR A 46 3.13 -10.24 -30.94
N THR A 47 3.61 -9.40 -31.87
CA THR A 47 3.20 -8.02 -32.20
C THR A 47 2.62 -7.14 -31.10
N THR A 48 3.33 -6.04 -30.82
CA THR A 48 2.94 -4.86 -30.03
C THR A 48 1.44 -4.50 -30.11
N THR A 49 0.70 -4.93 -29.11
CA THR A 49 -0.54 -4.30 -28.67
C THR A 49 -0.40 -4.02 -27.18
N ASN A 50 -0.45 -2.74 -26.80
CA ASN A 50 -0.44 -2.29 -25.41
C ASN A 50 -1.64 -2.90 -24.67
N SER A 51 -1.40 -3.98 -23.92
CA SER A 51 -2.34 -4.53 -22.96
C SER A 51 -2.10 -3.86 -21.61
N GLY A 52 -2.92 -2.85 -21.29
CA GLY A 52 -3.08 -2.39 -19.92
C GLY A 52 -3.65 -3.53 -19.06
N GLY A 53 -2.99 -3.80 -17.93
CA GLY A 53 -3.40 -4.81 -16.97
C GLY A 53 -4.78 -4.54 -16.37
N ALA A 54 -5.47 -5.63 -16.06
CA ALA A 54 -6.90 -5.74 -15.80
C ALA A 54 -7.45 -4.82 -14.69
N GLY A 55 -8.38 -3.94 -15.08
CA GLY A 55 -9.43 -3.48 -14.19
C GLY A 55 -10.45 -4.60 -14.01
N GLY A 56 -10.73 -4.95 -12.75
CA GLY A 56 -11.72 -5.96 -12.38
C GLY A 56 -13.12 -5.59 -12.86
N ALA A 57 -13.82 -6.58 -13.42
CA ALA A 57 -15.22 -6.45 -13.79
C ALA A 57 -16.12 -6.65 -12.56
N GLY A 58 -16.77 -5.58 -12.11
CA GLY A 58 -17.86 -5.61 -11.13
C GLY A 58 -19.05 -4.82 -11.66
N GLY A 59 -20.17 -5.49 -11.94
CA GLY A 59 -21.33 -4.92 -12.59
C GLY A 59 -22.35 -4.25 -11.66
N SER A 60 -22.98 -3.21 -12.23
CA SER A 60 -24.37 -2.73 -12.02
C SER A 60 -24.77 -2.04 -10.70
N ALA A 61 -24.89 -0.71 -10.72
CA ALA A 61 -26.17 0.02 -10.68
C ALA A 61 -25.94 1.52 -10.95
N GLY A 62 -26.85 2.14 -11.72
CA GLY A 62 -26.65 3.43 -12.36
C GLY A 62 -26.59 4.66 -11.45
N GLY A 63 -25.77 5.63 -11.87
CA GLY A 63 -25.72 6.99 -11.35
C GLY A 63 -25.05 7.90 -12.38
N THR A 64 -25.86 8.70 -13.07
CA THR A 64 -25.48 9.57 -14.17
C THR A 64 -24.64 10.76 -13.67
N GLY A 65 -23.36 10.79 -14.03
CA GLY A 65 -22.45 11.90 -13.69
C GLY A 65 -21.04 11.69 -14.27
N GLY A 66 -20.96 11.31 -15.55
CA GLY A 66 -19.70 10.98 -16.22
C GLY A 66 -18.86 12.22 -16.54
N ALA A 67 -17.72 12.36 -15.89
CA ALA A 67 -16.58 13.07 -16.47
C ALA A 67 -16.00 12.18 -17.57
N THR A 68 -16.45 12.40 -18.81
CA THR A 68 -15.90 11.78 -20.01
C THR A 68 -14.47 12.25 -20.24
N SER A 69 -13.47 11.46 -19.87
CA SER A 69 -12.12 11.55 -20.44
C SER A 69 -12.15 10.93 -21.84
N THR A 70 -12.51 11.74 -22.83
CA THR A 70 -12.41 11.36 -24.24
C THR A 70 -10.96 11.51 -24.70
N SER A 71 -10.15 10.45 -24.56
CA SER A 71 -8.85 10.34 -25.24
C SER A 71 -8.87 9.21 -26.28
N SER A 72 -9.82 9.29 -27.22
CA SER A 72 -9.79 8.50 -28.46
C SER A 72 -8.88 9.14 -29.50
N GLY A 73 -7.62 9.40 -29.14
CA GLY A 73 -6.59 9.85 -30.04
C GLY A 73 -5.34 9.04 -29.78
N THR A 74 -4.84 8.34 -30.79
CA THR A 74 -3.61 7.53 -30.79
C THR A 74 -2.31 8.32 -30.50
N GLY A 75 -2.41 9.53 -29.96
CA GLY A 75 -1.31 10.34 -29.43
C GLY A 75 -1.23 10.24 -27.92
N GLY A 76 -1.22 9.01 -27.38
CA GLY A 76 -1.02 8.79 -25.95
C GLY A 76 0.28 9.46 -25.50
N VAL A 77 0.25 10.11 -24.34
CA VAL A 77 1.44 10.75 -23.77
C VAL A 77 2.49 9.66 -23.53
N ILE A 78 3.62 9.76 -24.22
CA ILE A 78 4.73 8.79 -24.10
C ILE A 78 5.58 9.20 -22.90
N GLU A 79 5.76 8.29 -21.94
CA GLU A 79 6.67 8.52 -20.84
C GLU A 79 8.13 8.58 -21.32
N PRO A 80 8.96 9.46 -20.74
CA PRO A 80 10.36 9.53 -21.11
C PRO A 80 11.07 8.20 -20.76
N PRO A 81 11.86 7.62 -21.70
CA PRO A 81 12.61 6.40 -21.43
C PRO A 81 13.79 6.72 -20.50
N LEU A 82 13.62 6.49 -19.21
CA LEU A 82 14.69 6.60 -18.21
C LEU A 82 14.93 5.23 -17.57
N PRO A 83 16.14 4.94 -17.06
CA PRO A 83 16.41 3.70 -16.34
C PRO A 83 15.35 3.42 -15.26
N THR A 84 15.06 2.14 -15.02
CA THR A 84 14.11 1.75 -13.97
C THR A 84 14.62 2.23 -12.62
N LYS A 85 13.74 2.87 -11.85
CA LYS A 85 14.00 3.22 -10.45
C LYS A 85 13.05 2.40 -9.58
N LEU A 86 13.53 1.88 -8.46
CA LEU A 86 12.72 1.08 -7.55
C LEU A 86 12.49 1.87 -6.26
N SER A 87 11.22 2.04 -5.89
CA SER A 87 10.81 2.48 -4.56
C SER A 87 10.12 1.36 -3.82
N LEU A 88 10.41 1.25 -2.52
CA LEU A 88 9.72 0.34 -1.62
C LEU A 88 9.11 1.12 -0.47
N VAL A 89 7.85 0.83 -0.13
CA VAL A 89 7.13 1.37 1.03
C VAL A 89 6.78 0.24 1.99
N ASN A 90 7.03 0.45 3.29
CA ASN A 90 6.58 -0.47 4.32
C ASN A 90 5.14 -0.13 4.76
N GLY A 91 4.20 -1.03 4.48
CA GLY A 91 2.82 -0.98 4.95
C GLY A 91 2.42 -2.18 5.81
N ILE A 92 3.38 -2.93 6.35
CA ILE A 92 3.13 -3.98 7.35
C ILE A 92 2.68 -3.33 8.65
N VAL A 93 1.41 -3.54 9.01
CA VAL A 93 0.73 -2.73 10.02
C VAL A 93 1.17 -3.08 11.44
N ASP A 94 1.55 -4.33 11.67
CA ASP A 94 1.86 -4.89 12.98
C ASP A 94 3.35 -4.81 13.39
N HIS A 95 4.15 -4.05 12.62
CA HIS A 95 5.56 -3.82 12.94
C HIS A 95 5.99 -2.38 12.66
N ASP A 96 6.74 -1.80 13.59
CA ASP A 96 7.25 -0.43 13.48
C ASP A 96 8.28 -0.27 12.35
N ALA A 97 8.96 -1.35 11.98
CA ALA A 97 9.89 -1.39 10.85
C ALA A 97 9.99 -2.79 10.26
N THR A 98 10.34 -2.88 8.97
CA THR A 98 10.57 -4.15 8.27
C THR A 98 11.83 -4.13 7.42
N ARG A 99 12.40 -5.31 7.18
CA ARG A 99 13.46 -5.52 6.19
C ARG A 99 12.94 -6.42 5.08
N HIS A 100 13.62 -6.42 3.94
CA HIS A 100 13.19 -7.06 2.72
C HIS A 100 14.35 -7.85 2.13
N CYS A 101 14.05 -9.05 1.69
CA CYS A 101 15.02 -9.97 1.13
C CYS A 101 14.65 -10.27 -0.32
N PHE A 102 15.58 -9.94 -1.22
CA PHE A 102 15.45 -10.20 -2.65
C PHE A 102 16.31 -11.42 -2.98
N LEU A 103 15.68 -12.57 -3.15
CA LEU A 103 16.36 -13.84 -3.42
C LEU A 103 16.12 -14.26 -4.88
N PRO A 104 17.14 -14.79 -5.60
CA PRO A 104 16.93 -15.34 -6.93
C PRO A 104 15.90 -16.47 -6.89
N TYR A 105 14.98 -16.50 -7.86
CA TYR A 105 13.99 -17.57 -8.02
C TYR A 105 14.33 -18.42 -9.26
N PRO A 106 14.17 -19.77 -9.22
CA PRO A 106 13.60 -20.59 -8.13
C PRO A 106 14.61 -21.07 -7.08
N ASP A 107 15.90 -20.85 -7.31
CA ASP A 107 16.93 -21.56 -6.55
C ASP A 107 17.05 -21.07 -5.10
N SER A 108 16.77 -19.79 -4.81
CA SER A 108 16.89 -19.12 -3.49
C SER A 108 18.25 -19.28 -2.77
N THR A 109 19.20 -20.02 -3.35
CA THR A 109 20.51 -20.33 -2.76
C THR A 109 21.56 -19.27 -3.11
N GLY A 110 22.39 -18.91 -2.13
CA GLY A 110 23.78 -18.51 -2.42
C GLY A 110 24.04 -17.06 -2.82
N SER A 111 23.11 -16.13 -2.63
CA SER A 111 23.37 -14.72 -2.96
C SER A 111 24.23 -14.00 -1.91
N GLY A 112 24.31 -14.50 -0.67
CA GLY A 112 24.87 -13.74 0.45
C GLY A 112 24.17 -12.40 0.66
N ALA A 113 22.98 -12.21 0.06
CA ALA A 113 22.24 -10.97 0.09
C ALA A 113 21.84 -10.68 1.53
N LEU A 114 22.12 -9.47 1.99
CA LEU A 114 21.69 -9.01 3.30
C LEU A 114 20.28 -8.41 3.16
N PRO A 115 19.42 -8.52 4.19
CA PRO A 115 18.13 -7.86 4.16
C PRO A 115 18.29 -6.35 4.02
N TRP A 116 17.38 -5.73 3.26
CA TRP A 116 17.36 -4.30 2.98
C TRP A 116 16.11 -3.63 3.59
N PRO A 117 16.18 -2.40 4.13
CA PRO A 117 17.40 -1.65 4.37
C PRO A 117 18.19 -2.28 5.53
N GLY A 118 19.22 -1.59 6.02
CA GLY A 118 20.10 -2.08 7.08
C GLY A 118 19.38 -2.47 8.40
N VAL A 119 20.13 -2.61 9.48
CA VAL A 119 19.66 -3.22 10.73
C VAL A 119 18.41 -2.56 11.35
N GLU A 120 18.20 -1.27 11.14
CA GLU A 120 17.03 -0.53 11.65
C GLU A 120 15.73 -0.84 10.91
N GLY A 121 15.81 -1.40 9.70
CA GLY A 121 14.65 -1.60 8.83
C GLY A 121 14.07 -0.31 8.23
N LEU A 122 13.05 -0.48 7.41
CA LEU A 122 12.24 0.58 6.82
C LEU A 122 11.05 0.83 7.74
N PRO A 123 10.94 2.00 8.39
CA PRO A 123 9.86 2.23 9.34
C PRO A 123 8.48 2.20 8.67
N TYR A 124 7.45 1.91 9.45
CA TYR A 124 6.06 1.90 8.99
C TYR A 124 5.67 3.24 8.34
N ALA A 125 4.92 3.16 7.23
CA ALA A 125 4.52 4.32 6.42
C ALA A 125 5.71 5.20 6.00
N ARG A 126 6.86 4.57 5.72
CA ARG A 126 8.02 5.19 5.09
C ARG A 126 8.35 4.48 3.80
N GLY A 127 8.89 5.25 2.86
CA GLY A 127 9.43 4.73 1.62
C GLY A 127 10.92 4.98 1.50
N ALA A 128 11.59 4.14 0.72
CA ALA A 128 12.97 4.34 0.33
C ALA A 128 13.19 3.91 -1.12
N SER A 129 14.10 4.62 -1.79
CA SER A 129 14.50 4.32 -3.16
C SER A 129 15.74 3.42 -3.16
N ILE A 130 15.76 2.48 -4.09
CA ILE A 130 16.90 1.60 -4.37
C ILE A 130 17.47 2.03 -5.71
N ASP A 131 18.59 2.76 -5.64
CA ASP A 131 19.35 3.19 -6.81
C ASP A 131 20.86 3.07 -6.52
N PRO A 132 21.62 2.26 -7.28
CA PRO A 132 21.18 1.39 -8.37
C PRO A 132 20.44 0.13 -7.87
N ILE A 133 19.42 -0.32 -8.61
CA ILE A 133 18.63 -1.53 -8.31
C ILE A 133 19.51 -2.76 -8.07
N ALA A 134 20.55 -2.92 -8.91
CA ALA A 134 21.48 -4.05 -8.86
C ALA A 134 22.30 -4.17 -7.55
N THR A 135 22.24 -3.16 -6.66
CA THR A 135 22.88 -3.25 -5.33
C THR A 135 22.12 -4.12 -4.35
N VAL A 136 20.82 -4.32 -4.58
CA VAL A 136 19.92 -5.05 -3.68
C VAL A 136 19.21 -6.19 -4.40
N VAL A 137 18.77 -5.95 -5.64
CA VAL A 137 18.00 -6.91 -6.43
C VAL A 137 18.94 -7.69 -7.34
N PRO A 138 19.04 -9.02 -7.19
CA PRO A 138 19.82 -9.84 -8.11
C PRO A 138 19.19 -9.83 -9.51
N GLY A 139 19.98 -10.16 -10.54
CA GLY A 139 19.44 -10.34 -11.89
C GLY A 139 18.56 -11.61 -11.98
N GLY A 140 17.59 -11.59 -12.89
CA GLY A 140 16.64 -12.69 -13.08
C GLY A 140 15.33 -12.49 -12.33
N ASP A 141 14.54 -13.55 -12.21
CA ASP A 141 13.32 -13.55 -11.40
C ASP A 141 13.69 -13.52 -9.93
N VAL A 142 12.90 -12.82 -9.12
CA VAL A 142 13.22 -12.58 -7.71
C VAL A 142 12.02 -12.90 -6.84
N GLU A 143 12.20 -13.74 -5.83
CA GLU A 143 11.24 -13.90 -4.75
C GLU A 143 11.52 -12.85 -3.68
N LEU A 144 10.50 -12.07 -3.35
CA LEU A 144 10.58 -11.04 -2.33
C LEU A 144 10.08 -11.61 -1.00
N PHE A 145 10.88 -11.46 0.05
CA PHE A 145 10.47 -11.75 1.42
C PHE A 145 10.46 -10.47 2.23
N VAL A 146 9.56 -10.41 3.21
CA VAL A 146 9.55 -9.38 4.25
C VAL A 146 9.91 -10.01 5.59
N VAL A 147 10.66 -9.25 6.39
CA VAL A 147 11.21 -9.62 7.69
C VAL A 147 10.76 -8.58 8.71
N GLY A 148 10.10 -9.03 9.77
CA GLY A 148 9.60 -8.19 10.87
C GLY A 148 10.05 -8.67 12.25
N GLY A 149 9.47 -8.07 13.29
CA GLY A 149 9.68 -8.45 14.68
C GLY A 149 10.97 -7.92 15.29
N ALA A 150 11.73 -8.81 15.92
CA ALA A 150 12.96 -8.50 16.64
C ALA A 150 14.15 -8.27 15.69
N LEU A 151 14.08 -7.23 14.85
CA LEU A 151 15.06 -6.94 13.79
C LEU A 151 16.52 -6.87 14.28
N ALA A 152 16.76 -6.45 15.53
CA ALA A 152 18.10 -6.44 16.12
C ALA A 152 18.76 -7.83 16.18
N GLN A 153 17.97 -8.92 16.16
CA GLN A 153 18.47 -10.29 16.12
C GLN A 153 18.90 -10.74 14.72
N THR A 154 18.56 -10.00 13.67
CA THR A 154 18.90 -10.32 12.26
C THR A 154 20.26 -9.77 11.83
N GLY A 155 21.07 -9.31 12.77
CA GLY A 155 22.30 -8.56 12.52
C GLY A 155 23.37 -9.39 11.78
N GLY A 156 23.59 -9.07 10.51
CA GLY A 156 24.61 -9.72 9.67
C GLY A 156 24.20 -11.07 9.09
N GLU A 157 22.98 -11.55 9.36
CA GLU A 157 22.46 -12.77 8.76
C GLU A 157 22.08 -12.52 7.29
N ALA A 158 22.41 -13.48 6.43
CA ALA A 158 21.99 -13.43 5.04
C ALA A 158 20.50 -13.76 4.93
N CYS A 159 19.86 -13.23 3.88
CA CYS A 159 18.46 -13.47 3.57
C CYS A 159 18.11 -14.95 3.46
N VAL A 160 19.00 -15.75 2.87
CA VAL A 160 18.79 -17.21 2.75
C VAL A 160 18.73 -17.89 4.12
N ASP A 161 19.54 -17.44 5.08
CA ASP A 161 19.56 -18.00 6.44
C ASP A 161 18.31 -17.59 7.22
N LEU A 162 17.90 -16.32 7.11
CA LEU A 162 16.68 -15.80 7.74
C LEU A 162 15.41 -16.48 7.22
N VAL A 163 15.32 -16.74 5.92
CA VAL A 163 14.19 -17.45 5.32
C VAL A 163 14.16 -18.92 5.77
N ALA A 164 15.32 -19.56 5.90
CA ALA A 164 15.40 -20.96 6.29
C ALA A 164 15.16 -21.19 7.80
N SER A 165 15.67 -20.30 8.66
CA SER A 165 15.65 -20.45 10.11
C SER A 165 15.68 -19.09 10.81
N PRO A 166 14.54 -18.36 10.85
CA PRO A 166 14.51 -17.05 11.48
C PRO A 166 14.80 -17.13 13.00
N PRO A 167 15.53 -16.16 13.56
CA PRO A 167 15.73 -16.03 15.00
C PRO A 167 14.42 -15.93 15.80
N GLN A 168 14.50 -16.11 17.12
CA GLN A 168 13.31 -16.06 17.97
C GLN A 168 12.66 -14.67 17.95
N GLY A 169 11.37 -14.64 17.60
CA GLY A 169 10.61 -13.38 17.51
C GLY A 169 10.92 -12.57 16.25
N VAL A 170 11.53 -13.20 15.23
CA VAL A 170 11.63 -12.66 13.88
C VAL A 170 10.64 -13.40 13.00
N GLU A 171 9.78 -12.66 12.31
CA GLU A 171 8.82 -13.19 11.37
C GLU A 171 9.30 -12.99 9.94
N VAL A 172 9.24 -14.04 9.12
CA VAL A 172 9.61 -13.98 7.69
C VAL A 172 8.48 -14.53 6.85
N ARG A 173 8.10 -13.81 5.79
CA ARG A 173 7.03 -14.20 4.85
C ARG A 173 7.44 -13.90 3.42
N SER A 174 7.12 -14.84 2.52
CA SER A 174 7.20 -14.60 1.07
C SER A 174 6.05 -13.68 0.66
N LEU A 175 6.36 -12.74 -0.22
CA LEU A 175 5.45 -11.80 -0.84
C LEU A 175 5.17 -12.14 -2.31
N GLY A 176 5.77 -13.23 -2.82
CA GLY A 176 5.66 -13.68 -4.19
C GLY A 176 6.89 -13.38 -5.05
N VAL A 177 6.79 -13.79 -6.31
CA VAL A 177 7.87 -13.69 -7.30
C VAL A 177 7.61 -12.54 -8.26
N LEU A 178 8.61 -11.68 -8.43
CA LEU A 178 8.67 -10.62 -9.43
C LEU A 178 9.52 -11.12 -10.60
N SER A 179 8.97 -11.08 -11.81
CA SER A 179 9.74 -11.47 -13.00
C SER A 179 10.81 -10.45 -13.33
N ALA A 180 11.94 -10.91 -13.87
CA ALA A 180 13.07 -10.07 -14.30
C ALA A 180 12.64 -8.87 -15.13
N GLY A 181 11.70 -9.08 -16.06
CA GLY A 181 11.24 -8.06 -17.00
C GLY A 181 10.66 -6.82 -16.33
N VAL A 182 10.11 -6.92 -15.11
CA VAL A 182 9.58 -5.75 -14.38
C VAL A 182 10.68 -4.75 -14.04
N PHE A 183 11.91 -5.21 -13.86
CA PHE A 183 13.07 -4.36 -13.56
C PHE A 183 13.69 -3.73 -14.82
N ASP A 184 13.35 -4.21 -16.02
CA ASP A 184 13.91 -3.75 -17.30
C ASP A 184 13.01 -2.74 -18.05
N GLU A 185 11.80 -2.48 -17.56
CA GLU A 185 10.74 -1.73 -18.27
C GLU A 185 10.99 -0.21 -18.44
N GLN A 186 12.13 0.33 -18.00
CA GLN A 186 12.45 1.77 -18.06
C GLN A 186 11.35 2.64 -17.45
N LYS A 187 10.82 2.21 -16.29
CA LYS A 187 9.74 2.87 -15.54
C LYS A 187 10.10 3.02 -14.07
N SER A 188 9.42 3.90 -13.36
CA SER A 188 9.51 3.94 -11.90
C SER A 188 8.66 2.82 -11.32
N LEU A 189 9.28 1.82 -10.72
CA LEU A 189 8.62 0.68 -10.07
C LEU A 189 8.38 1.01 -8.59
N LEU A 190 7.14 0.83 -8.14
CA LEU A 190 6.76 0.91 -6.74
C LEU A 190 6.38 -0.48 -6.21
N LEU A 191 6.97 -0.83 -5.08
CA LEU A 191 6.63 -1.99 -4.26
C LEU A 191 6.10 -1.49 -2.92
N VAL A 192 4.94 -1.99 -2.48
CA VAL A 192 4.38 -1.66 -1.17
C VAL A 192 4.04 -2.94 -0.46
N THR A 193 4.69 -3.22 0.66
CA THR A 193 4.31 -4.34 1.52
C THR A 193 3.04 -3.99 2.28
N THR A 194 2.13 -4.94 2.44
CA THR A 194 0.81 -4.69 3.04
C THR A 194 0.38 -5.84 3.95
N GLY A 195 -0.59 -5.59 4.82
CA GLY A 195 -1.15 -6.61 5.71
C GLY A 195 -0.34 -6.76 7.01
N CYS A 196 -0.39 -7.96 7.60
CA CYS A 196 0.26 -8.26 8.88
C CYS A 196 1.11 -9.53 8.80
N LEU A 197 2.25 -9.54 9.49
CA LEU A 197 3.12 -10.72 9.58
C LEU A 197 2.67 -11.72 10.65
N GLY A 198 1.84 -11.27 11.58
CA GLY A 198 1.38 -12.05 12.73
C GLY A 198 2.43 -12.12 13.82
N GLY A 199 2.17 -12.96 14.82
CA GLY A 199 3.09 -13.18 15.93
C GLY A 199 2.39 -13.20 17.29
N PRO A 200 3.07 -13.73 18.33
CA PRO A 200 2.52 -13.84 19.67
C PRO A 200 1.95 -12.51 20.18
N GLY A 201 0.66 -12.50 20.51
CA GLY A 201 0.00 -11.33 21.10
C GLY A 201 -0.81 -10.48 20.11
N HIS A 202 -0.84 -10.84 18.82
CA HIS A 202 -1.72 -10.20 17.82
C HIS A 202 -3.13 -10.82 17.84
N ALA A 203 -3.68 -11.05 19.03
CA ALA A 203 -4.82 -11.93 19.29
C ALA A 203 -6.15 -11.18 19.54
N ASP A 204 -6.24 -9.88 19.23
CA ASP A 204 -7.47 -9.10 19.41
C ASP A 204 -8.51 -9.47 18.35
N GLN A 205 -9.28 -10.54 18.61
CA GLN A 205 -10.21 -11.16 17.67
C GLN A 205 -11.22 -10.16 17.09
N ASP A 206 -11.59 -9.12 17.84
CA ASP A 206 -12.58 -8.14 17.39
C ASP A 206 -11.98 -7.12 16.42
N LEU A 207 -10.66 -6.90 16.47
CA LEU A 207 -9.95 -5.89 15.66
C LEU A 207 -9.08 -6.48 14.55
N GLN A 208 -8.76 -7.77 14.61
CA GLN A 208 -7.84 -8.45 13.68
C GLN A 208 -8.11 -8.13 12.20
N GLU A 209 -9.34 -8.29 11.73
CA GLU A 209 -9.66 -8.02 10.32
C GLU A 209 -9.75 -6.54 9.99
N MET A 210 -10.19 -5.70 10.93
CA MET A 210 -10.22 -4.25 10.75
C MET A 210 -8.81 -3.63 10.75
N VAL A 211 -7.83 -4.33 11.30
CA VAL A 211 -6.42 -3.91 11.32
C VAL A 211 -5.66 -4.46 10.12
N CYS A 212 -5.75 -5.76 9.89
CA CYS A 212 -4.88 -6.46 8.95
C CYS A 212 -5.57 -6.78 7.62
N GLY A 213 -6.90 -6.73 7.55
CA GLY A 213 -7.69 -7.15 6.40
C GLY A 213 -8.39 -8.50 6.60
N LEU A 214 -9.33 -8.79 5.71
CA LEU A 214 -10.18 -9.98 5.75
C LEU A 214 -9.34 -11.27 5.79
N GLY A 215 -9.72 -12.21 6.66
CA GLY A 215 -9.08 -13.52 6.75
C GLY A 215 -7.77 -13.56 7.55
N TYR A 216 -7.34 -12.42 8.10
CA TYR A 216 -6.20 -12.40 9.02
C TYR A 216 -6.55 -13.11 10.34
N SER A 217 -5.60 -13.91 10.82
CA SER A 217 -5.50 -14.31 12.22
C SER A 217 -4.02 -14.39 12.61
N GLU A 218 -3.74 -14.43 13.91
CA GLU A 218 -2.37 -14.63 14.42
C GLU A 218 -1.68 -15.87 13.81
N GLN A 219 -2.44 -16.93 13.52
CA GLN A 219 -1.93 -18.17 12.91
C GLN A 219 -1.97 -18.16 11.38
N THR A 220 -2.74 -17.25 10.78
CA THR A 220 -2.91 -17.10 9.33
C THR A 220 -2.61 -15.65 8.94
N PRO A 221 -1.33 -15.25 8.97
CA PRO A 221 -0.93 -13.91 8.56
C PRO A 221 -1.20 -13.69 7.06
N ASN A 222 -1.39 -12.44 6.68
CA ASN A 222 -1.83 -12.05 5.34
C ASN A 222 -0.91 -11.00 4.69
N ALA A 223 0.36 -10.96 5.10
CA ALA A 223 1.35 -10.12 4.46
C ALA A 223 1.37 -10.34 2.93
N SER A 224 1.30 -9.23 2.17
CA SER A 224 1.20 -9.24 0.71
C SER A 224 1.97 -8.06 0.10
N LEU A 225 1.89 -7.93 -1.21
CA LEU A 225 2.60 -6.94 -2.00
C LEU A 225 1.67 -6.28 -3.01
N VAL A 226 1.63 -4.95 -2.98
CA VAL A 226 1.15 -4.13 -4.10
C VAL A 226 2.37 -3.76 -4.93
N ALA A 227 2.37 -4.12 -6.21
CA ALA A 227 3.43 -3.80 -7.16
C ALA A 227 2.83 -3.11 -8.38
N GLY A 228 3.44 -2.00 -8.80
CA GLY A 228 2.99 -1.29 -10.00
C GLY A 228 3.93 -0.18 -10.42
N PHE A 229 3.72 0.33 -11.63
CA PHE A 229 4.53 1.44 -12.15
C PHE A 229 3.93 2.79 -11.74
N MET A 230 4.79 3.70 -11.33
CA MET A 230 4.48 5.12 -11.14
C MET A 230 4.71 5.83 -12.47
N SER A 231 3.81 6.75 -12.80
CA SER A 231 3.91 7.52 -14.02
C SER A 231 4.91 8.65 -13.88
N ARG A 232 5.73 8.82 -14.91
CA ARG A 232 6.74 9.90 -14.99
C ARG A 232 6.24 11.16 -15.68
N LEU A 233 4.96 11.22 -16.01
CA LEU A 233 4.39 12.36 -16.72
C LEU A 233 4.30 13.57 -15.80
N THR A 234 4.91 14.66 -16.25
CA THR A 234 4.90 15.94 -15.54
C THR A 234 4.53 17.07 -16.50
N GLU A 235 3.90 18.11 -15.96
CA GLU A 235 3.66 19.38 -16.64
C GLU A 235 4.21 20.50 -15.76
N ALA A 236 4.95 21.44 -16.35
CA ALA A 236 5.72 22.43 -15.60
C ALA A 236 4.85 23.39 -14.76
N ASP A 237 3.57 23.53 -15.09
CA ASP A 237 2.60 24.39 -14.41
C ASP A 237 1.52 23.59 -13.66
N LYS A 238 1.70 22.29 -13.49
CA LYS A 238 0.79 21.40 -12.73
C LYS A 238 1.55 20.64 -11.66
N LEU A 239 0.82 20.16 -10.68
CA LEU A 239 1.31 19.22 -9.68
C LEU A 239 0.77 17.81 -10.01
N PRO A 240 1.54 16.95 -10.69
CA PRO A 240 1.11 15.59 -11.03
C PRO A 240 0.95 14.77 -9.76
N MET A 241 -0.19 14.12 -9.58
CA MET A 241 -0.46 13.29 -8.39
C MET A 241 -1.01 11.91 -8.74
N GLN A 242 -0.51 10.88 -8.06
CA GLN A 242 -1.09 9.53 -8.05
C GLN A 242 -1.31 9.06 -6.63
N PHE A 243 -2.23 8.12 -6.48
CA PHE A 243 -2.67 7.58 -5.20
C PHE A 243 -2.66 6.06 -5.27
N VAL A 244 -2.05 5.42 -4.28
CA VAL A 244 -1.89 3.98 -4.19
C VAL A 244 -2.66 3.45 -2.99
N HIS A 245 -3.61 2.55 -3.24
CA HIS A 245 -4.40 1.94 -2.18
C HIS A 245 -3.68 0.68 -1.66
N ALA A 246 -2.90 0.81 -0.59
CA ALA A 246 -2.15 -0.29 0.00
C ALA A 246 -2.66 -0.75 1.38
N SER A 247 -3.77 -0.19 1.88
CA SER A 247 -4.46 -0.74 3.05
C SER A 247 -5.28 -1.97 2.65
N GLN A 248 -5.02 -3.13 3.28
CA GLN A 248 -5.82 -4.35 3.05
C GLN A 248 -7.15 -4.34 3.83
N ALA A 249 -7.21 -3.59 4.92
CA ALA A 249 -8.39 -3.49 5.77
C ALA A 249 -9.43 -2.49 5.24
N LEU A 250 -9.01 -1.56 4.39
CA LEU A 250 -9.91 -0.65 3.69
C LEU A 250 -10.41 -1.32 2.40
N GLY A 251 -11.73 -1.43 2.26
CA GLY A 251 -12.37 -1.86 1.01
C GLY A 251 -12.33 -0.75 -0.06
N ASP A 252 -13.17 -0.87 -1.09
CA ASP A 252 -13.28 0.16 -2.12
C ASP A 252 -13.62 1.53 -1.51
N ALA A 253 -12.84 2.55 -1.89
CA ALA A 253 -12.95 3.90 -1.36
C ALA A 253 -12.95 4.95 -2.46
N ILE A 254 -13.17 6.20 -2.07
CA ILE A 254 -13.05 7.40 -2.89
C ILE A 254 -11.98 8.29 -2.28
N MET A 255 -11.04 8.73 -3.10
CA MET A 255 -10.02 9.69 -2.70
C MET A 255 -10.40 11.09 -3.18
N ARG A 256 -10.42 12.04 -2.24
CA ARG A 256 -10.59 13.46 -2.51
C ARG A 256 -9.45 14.27 -1.91
N LEU A 257 -9.24 15.44 -2.47
CA LEU A 257 -8.27 16.42 -2.00
C LEU A 257 -8.98 17.70 -1.62
N ARG A 258 -8.84 18.13 -0.37
CA ARG A 258 -9.39 19.41 0.10
C ARG A 258 -8.25 20.44 0.22
N PRO A 259 -8.26 21.54 -0.56
CA PRO A 259 -7.27 22.60 -0.44
C PRO A 259 -7.19 23.19 0.98
N GLY A 260 -6.01 23.68 1.37
CA GLY A 260 -5.72 24.23 2.70
C GLY A 260 -6.29 25.64 2.94
N VAL A 261 -7.59 25.82 2.73
CA VAL A 261 -8.31 27.07 3.01
C VAL A 261 -9.70 26.77 3.56
N ASP A 262 -10.13 27.57 4.54
CA ASP A 262 -11.43 27.40 5.19
C ASP A 262 -12.59 27.43 4.19
N GLY A 263 -13.48 26.46 4.29
CA GLY A 263 -14.64 26.33 3.40
C GLY A 263 -14.33 25.80 2.00
N ALA A 264 -13.10 25.36 1.73
CA ALA A 264 -12.78 24.68 0.47
C ALA A 264 -13.61 23.41 0.28
N ILE A 265 -14.04 23.18 -0.95
CA ILE A 265 -14.74 21.96 -1.34
C ILE A 265 -13.70 20.91 -1.74
N ALA A 266 -13.82 19.71 -1.20
CA ALA A 266 -12.97 18.59 -1.57
C ALA A 266 -13.21 18.18 -3.03
N GLN A 267 -12.14 18.08 -3.81
CA GLN A 267 -12.17 17.70 -5.21
C GLN A 267 -12.00 16.19 -5.35
N TYR A 268 -12.78 15.56 -6.24
CA TYR A 268 -12.61 14.14 -6.54
C TYR A 268 -11.33 13.94 -7.35
N ILE A 269 -10.44 13.09 -6.83
CA ILE A 269 -9.21 12.71 -7.52
C ILE A 269 -9.29 11.28 -8.02
N VAL A 270 -9.74 10.36 -7.16
CA VAL A 270 -9.96 8.95 -7.51
C VAL A 270 -11.39 8.56 -7.12
N PRO A 271 -12.33 8.48 -8.09
CA PRO A 271 -13.74 8.21 -7.81
C PRO A 271 -14.03 6.74 -7.44
N GLN A 272 -13.10 5.83 -7.72
CA GLN A 272 -13.13 4.43 -7.28
C GLN A 272 -11.70 3.97 -7.06
N TRP A 273 -11.37 3.65 -5.83
CA TRP A 273 -10.03 3.31 -5.38
C TRP A 273 -10.09 1.98 -4.65
N SER A 274 -9.78 0.90 -5.36
CA SER A 274 -9.74 -0.46 -4.83
C SER A 274 -8.34 -0.81 -4.34
N HIS A 275 -8.23 -1.76 -3.41
CA HIS A 275 -6.94 -2.29 -2.96
C HIS A 275 -6.02 -2.68 -4.14
N GLY A 276 -4.75 -2.29 -4.06
CA GLY A 276 -3.74 -2.51 -5.08
C GLY A 276 -3.76 -1.53 -6.25
N ALA A 277 -4.75 -0.65 -6.35
CA ALA A 277 -4.84 0.31 -7.45
C ALA A 277 -3.82 1.45 -7.28
N ILE A 278 -3.16 1.82 -8.38
CA ILE A 278 -2.44 3.08 -8.57
C ILE A 278 -3.29 3.96 -9.48
N ALA A 279 -3.85 5.04 -8.96
CA ALA A 279 -4.80 5.86 -9.68
C ALA A 279 -4.67 7.36 -9.36
N PRO A 280 -5.02 8.25 -10.30
CA PRO A 280 -5.23 7.92 -11.71
C PRO A 280 -3.91 7.54 -12.39
N PHE A 281 -4.01 6.82 -13.50
CA PHE A 281 -2.89 6.54 -14.41
C PHE A 281 -3.38 6.82 -15.84
N PRO A 282 -2.92 7.90 -16.52
CA PRO A 282 -1.91 8.91 -16.16
C PRO A 282 -2.19 9.70 -14.86
N PRO A 283 -1.20 10.42 -14.29
CA PRO A 283 -1.35 11.14 -13.04
C PRO A 283 -2.38 12.27 -13.15
N TYR A 284 -2.92 12.68 -12.02
CA TYR A 284 -3.86 13.79 -11.94
C TYR A 284 -3.13 15.10 -12.21
N LEU A 285 -3.45 15.76 -13.31
CA LEU A 285 -2.75 16.96 -13.81
C LEU A 285 -3.67 18.20 -13.85
N ALA A 286 -4.78 18.20 -13.10
CA ALA A 286 -5.74 19.31 -13.17
C ALA A 286 -5.43 20.48 -12.21
N LEU A 287 -4.50 20.30 -11.26
CA LEU A 287 -4.19 21.29 -10.23
C LEU A 287 -2.73 21.72 -10.32
N ALA A 288 -2.48 23.01 -10.11
CA ALA A 288 -1.18 23.55 -9.75
C ALA A 288 -1.05 23.61 -8.22
N LYS A 289 0.17 23.75 -7.71
CA LYS A 289 0.46 23.98 -6.29
C LYS A 289 -0.31 25.18 -5.74
N ALA A 290 -0.46 26.24 -6.53
CA ALA A 290 -1.19 27.43 -6.13
C ALA A 290 -2.68 27.17 -5.84
N ASP A 291 -3.28 26.16 -6.47
CA ASP A 291 -4.69 25.79 -6.28
C ASP A 291 -4.94 25.08 -4.93
N LEU A 292 -3.87 24.59 -4.29
CA LEU A 292 -3.91 23.90 -3.00
C LEU A 292 -3.75 24.85 -1.81
N PHE A 293 -3.46 26.13 -2.06
CA PHE A 293 -3.17 27.13 -1.03
C PHE A 293 -2.02 26.70 -0.11
N ASP A 294 -2.25 26.63 1.20
CA ASP A 294 -1.25 26.12 2.14
C ASP A 294 -1.20 24.59 2.06
N LEU A 295 -0.09 24.07 1.53
CA LEU A 295 0.13 22.63 1.46
C LEU A 295 0.06 21.98 2.84
N ALA A 296 0.59 22.62 3.90
CA ALA A 296 0.63 22.01 5.22
C ALA A 296 -0.76 21.66 5.79
N THR A 297 -1.79 22.40 5.38
CA THR A 297 -3.18 22.23 5.81
C THR A 297 -4.09 21.60 4.75
N THR A 298 -3.58 21.36 3.53
CA THR A 298 -4.28 20.60 2.49
C THR A 298 -4.55 19.17 3.00
N GLN A 299 -5.77 18.68 2.83
CA GLN A 299 -6.20 17.39 3.39
C GLN A 299 -6.39 16.33 2.30
N LEU A 300 -5.85 15.15 2.59
CA LEU A 300 -6.14 13.88 1.91
C LEU A 300 -7.38 13.28 2.56
N GLU A 301 -8.48 13.17 1.82
CA GLU A 301 -9.76 12.70 2.35
C GLU A 301 -10.19 11.39 1.72
N VAL A 302 -10.49 10.41 2.55
CA VAL A 302 -10.99 9.10 2.13
C VAL A 302 -12.46 8.98 2.51
N TYR A 303 -13.29 8.54 1.57
CA TYR A 303 -14.72 8.30 1.76
C TYR A 303 -15.06 6.86 1.37
N LEU A 304 -16.06 6.28 2.03
CA LEU A 304 -16.74 5.10 1.50
C LEU A 304 -17.72 5.52 0.39
N PRO A 305 -18.03 4.67 -0.61
CA PRO A 305 -18.81 5.05 -1.81
C PRO A 305 -20.19 5.68 -1.55
N ILE A 306 -20.77 5.50 -0.36
CA ILE A 306 -22.10 5.97 0.02
C ILE A 306 -22.08 6.98 1.17
N GLU A 307 -20.92 7.25 1.77
CA GLU A 307 -20.84 8.10 2.96
C GLU A 307 -20.59 9.56 2.57
N PRO A 308 -21.36 10.51 3.14
CA PRO A 308 -21.22 11.92 2.83
C PRO A 308 -19.99 12.55 3.50
N ASP A 309 -19.57 11.99 4.64
CA ASP A 309 -18.46 12.46 5.46
C ASP A 309 -17.21 11.60 5.23
N PRO A 310 -16.00 12.19 5.31
CA PRO A 310 -14.78 11.41 5.18
C PRO A 310 -14.58 10.49 6.38
N ILE A 311 -14.20 9.24 6.12
CA ILE A 311 -13.73 8.30 7.16
C ILE A 311 -12.28 8.59 7.57
N SER A 312 -11.56 9.39 6.78
CA SER A 312 -10.20 9.85 7.06
C SER A 312 -9.98 11.24 6.47
N ALA A 313 -9.31 12.12 7.22
CA ALA A 313 -8.85 13.42 6.74
C ALA A 313 -7.45 13.69 7.29
N VAL A 314 -6.42 13.43 6.49
CA VAL A 314 -5.02 13.56 6.88
C VAL A 314 -4.40 14.80 6.23
N PRO A 315 -3.89 15.78 7.00
CA PRO A 315 -3.20 16.93 6.42
C PRO A 315 -1.89 16.50 5.75
N TRP A 316 -1.47 17.17 4.67
CA TRP A 316 -0.22 16.82 3.99
C TRP A 316 0.99 17.00 4.90
N SER A 317 0.97 17.94 5.86
CA SER A 317 2.05 18.03 6.85
C SER A 317 2.29 16.72 7.61
N GLU A 318 1.23 15.97 7.90
CA GLU A 318 1.32 14.65 8.52
C GLU A 318 1.74 13.58 7.49
N ALA A 319 1.14 13.56 6.30
CA ALA A 319 1.51 12.61 5.24
C ALA A 319 3.00 12.74 4.83
N PHE A 320 3.53 13.96 4.82
CA PHE A 320 4.93 14.25 4.49
C PHE A 320 5.89 14.03 5.67
N ALA A 321 5.40 13.79 6.88
CA ALA A 321 6.25 13.65 8.08
C ALA A 321 7.27 12.50 7.99
N GLY A 322 7.11 11.59 7.02
CA GLY A 322 8.13 10.62 6.66
C GLY A 322 8.32 10.37 5.19
N SER A 323 7.99 11.36 4.39
CA SER A 323 8.43 11.43 3.01
C SER A 323 9.93 11.69 2.97
N LEU A 324 10.62 11.14 1.96
CA LEU A 324 11.99 11.56 1.63
C LEU A 324 12.03 12.93 0.95
N LEU A 325 10.90 13.34 0.35
CA LEU A 325 10.71 14.66 -0.23
C LEU A 325 10.10 15.59 0.84
N PRO A 326 10.82 16.63 1.32
CA PRO A 326 10.24 17.60 2.24
C PRO A 326 9.08 18.36 1.59
N ILE A 327 8.03 18.66 2.35
CA ILE A 327 6.84 19.39 1.82
C ILE A 327 7.20 20.76 1.23
N GLY A 328 8.27 21.41 1.73
CA GLY A 328 8.76 22.69 1.22
C GLY A 328 9.40 22.60 -0.18
N GLU A 329 9.82 21.41 -0.60
CA GLU A 329 10.43 21.14 -1.91
C GLU A 329 9.40 20.76 -2.97
N VAL A 330 8.12 20.62 -2.60
CA VAL A 330 7.03 20.38 -3.55
C VAL A 330 6.85 21.61 -4.43
N SER A 331 6.93 21.43 -5.75
CA SER A 331 6.68 22.45 -6.77
C SER A 331 5.86 21.90 -7.92
N ASP A 332 5.30 22.78 -8.74
CA ASP A 332 4.77 22.37 -10.05
C ASP A 332 5.87 21.69 -10.87
N GLY A 333 5.49 20.68 -11.66
CA GLY A 333 6.38 19.75 -12.34
C GLY A 333 6.88 18.60 -11.45
N THR A 334 6.73 18.65 -10.13
CA THR A 334 7.13 17.56 -9.23
C THR A 334 6.04 16.50 -9.14
N GLY A 335 6.23 15.34 -9.78
CA GLY A 335 5.28 14.23 -9.66
C GLY A 335 5.28 13.63 -8.26
N LEU A 336 4.11 13.53 -7.64
CA LEU A 336 3.90 12.98 -6.30
C LEU A 336 3.11 11.67 -6.36
N VAL A 337 3.49 10.70 -5.53
CA VAL A 337 2.74 9.47 -5.31
C VAL A 337 2.45 9.32 -3.83
N PHE A 338 1.16 9.32 -3.49
CA PHE A 338 0.65 9.13 -2.13
C PHE A 338 0.24 7.67 -1.95
N VAL A 339 0.83 6.99 -0.98
CA VAL A 339 0.59 5.57 -0.71
C VAL A 339 -0.14 5.45 0.63
N ALA A 340 -1.43 5.12 0.59
CA ALA A 340 -2.21 4.86 1.79
C ALA A 340 -1.93 3.44 2.31
N VAL A 341 -1.48 3.34 3.55
CA VAL A 341 -1.18 2.07 4.23
C VAL A 341 -1.91 2.00 5.57
N GLY A 342 -2.02 0.79 6.13
CA GLY A 342 -2.52 0.61 7.48
C GLY A 342 -3.89 -0.03 7.60
N PRO A 343 -4.49 0.05 8.81
CA PRO A 343 -5.81 -0.48 9.12
C PRO A 343 -6.91 0.33 8.42
N SER A 344 -8.17 -0.02 8.66
CA SER A 344 -9.29 0.87 8.34
C SER A 344 -9.07 2.24 9.02
N PRO A 345 -9.28 3.38 8.35
CA PRO A 345 -9.05 4.70 8.93
C PRO A 345 -9.84 5.01 10.22
N SER A 346 -10.93 4.29 10.47
CA SER A 346 -11.72 4.39 11.70
C SER A 346 -11.06 3.72 12.92
N VAL A 347 -9.98 2.96 12.71
CA VAL A 347 -9.26 2.24 13.75
C VAL A 347 -8.06 3.06 14.18
N ALA A 348 -8.08 3.53 15.43
CA ALA A 348 -6.92 4.18 16.03
C ALA A 348 -5.74 3.19 16.16
N ALA A 349 -4.52 3.72 16.19
CA ALA A 349 -3.34 2.92 16.50
C ALA A 349 -3.50 2.21 17.86
N GLY A 350 -3.01 0.98 17.95
CA GLY A 350 -3.18 0.13 19.12
C GLY A 350 -1.85 -0.25 19.76
N SER A 351 -1.92 -1.28 20.61
CA SER A 351 -0.72 -1.78 21.31
C SER A 351 0.21 -2.59 20.43
N TRP A 352 -0.30 -3.17 19.34
CA TRP A 352 0.46 -4.04 18.44
C TRP A 352 0.36 -3.65 16.96
N TRP A 353 -0.35 -2.55 16.64
CA TRP A 353 -0.53 -2.11 15.25
C TRP A 353 -0.43 -0.60 15.11
N ASN A 354 -0.01 -0.17 13.93
CA ASN A 354 0.08 1.22 13.53
C ASN A 354 -1.24 1.74 12.96
N GLY A 355 -1.50 3.04 13.08
CA GLY A 355 -2.71 3.68 12.53
C GLY A 355 -2.65 3.85 11.00
N PHE A 356 -3.81 4.15 10.39
CA PHE A 356 -3.87 4.47 8.96
C PHE A 356 -2.99 5.69 8.65
N SER A 357 -2.18 5.61 7.60
CA SER A 357 -1.19 6.64 7.31
C SER A 357 -0.87 6.71 5.82
N TYR A 358 -0.05 7.69 5.44
CA TYR A 358 0.44 7.87 4.09
C TYR A 358 1.96 7.88 4.08
N ALA A 359 2.55 7.20 3.08
CA ALA A 359 3.88 7.52 2.60
C ALA A 359 3.76 8.41 1.36
N VAL A 360 4.64 9.39 1.20
CA VAL A 360 4.72 10.22 0.00
C VAL A 360 6.06 10.03 -0.67
N LEU A 361 6.02 9.83 -1.98
CA LEU A 361 7.19 9.61 -2.84
C LEU A 361 7.20 10.61 -3.99
N ALA A 362 8.39 10.91 -4.49
CA ALA A 362 8.52 11.43 -5.84
C ALA A 362 8.22 10.31 -6.85
N ALA A 363 7.50 10.62 -7.92
CA ALA A 363 7.13 9.63 -8.94
C ALA A 363 8.33 9.14 -9.77
N ASP A 364 9.42 9.89 -9.81
CA ASP A 364 10.72 9.50 -10.38
C ASP A 364 11.87 9.90 -9.43
N PRO A 365 12.09 9.11 -8.35
CA PRO A 365 12.86 9.54 -7.18
C PRO A 365 14.38 9.55 -7.35
#